data_AF-A0A3Q0F8W1-F1
#
_entry.id   AF-A0A3Q0F8W1-F1
#
_cell.length_a   1.000
_cell.length_b   1.000
_cell.length_c   1.000
_cell.angle_alpha   90.00
_cell.angle_beta   90.00
_cell.angle_gamma   90.00
#
_symmetry.space_group_name_H-M   'P 1'
#
loop_
_entity.id
_entity.type
_entity.pdbx_description
1 polymer ?
#
loop_
_entity_poly.entity_id
_entity_poly.type
_entity_poly.pdbx_seq_one_letter_code
_entity_poly.pdbx_strand_id
1 'polypeptide(L)'
;MLHRRILHDDGRGVGEALDEQVCVNNNKTCEGLTVRGNYYISIDKLGAGARWRRTTGQEIYSPFLLAFTHENLESWKSSHWTKGTILDPNYSLPPNVALITLEELDGGVVLLRLAHLYEVSLYKYLSHITSDARSKLHKYMF
;
A
#
# COMPACT_ATOMS: atom_id res chain seq x y z
N MET A 1 -6.96 -20.08 -2.85
CA MET A 1 -5.99 -20.84 -2.03
C MET A 1 -5.38 -19.84 -1.04
N LEU A 2 -5.51 -20.06 0.28
CA LEU A 2 -5.15 -19.06 1.31
C LEU A 2 -3.90 -19.43 2.11
N HIS A 3 -3.60 -20.72 2.23
CA HIS A 3 -2.41 -21.25 2.90
C HIS A 3 -2.14 -22.65 2.35
N ARG A 4 -0.90 -23.14 2.49
CA ARG A 4 -0.48 -24.44 1.97
C ARG A 4 0.47 -25.10 2.96
N ARG A 5 0.32 -26.42 3.10
CA ARG A 5 1.23 -27.31 3.80
C ARG A 5 1.34 -28.59 2.97
N ILE A 6 2.55 -29.03 2.65
CA ILE A 6 2.82 -30.28 1.94
C ILE A 6 3.83 -31.09 2.73
N LEU A 7 3.77 -32.41 2.63
CA LEU A 7 4.64 -33.32 3.41
C LEU A 7 5.83 -33.84 2.60
N HIS A 8 5.92 -33.47 1.33
CA HIS A 8 6.96 -33.90 0.41
C HIS A 8 7.48 -32.73 -0.42
N ASP A 9 8.80 -32.71 -0.63
CA ASP A 9 9.47 -31.81 -1.57
C ASP A 9 9.02 -32.11 -3.01
N ASP A 10 9.02 -31.08 -3.86
CA ASP A 10 8.59 -31.19 -5.26
C ASP A 10 9.74 -31.53 -6.23
N GLY A 11 10.95 -31.77 -5.71
CA GLY A 11 12.13 -32.14 -6.48
C GLY A 11 12.72 -31.00 -7.29
N ARG A 12 12.43 -29.74 -6.94
CA ARG A 12 12.91 -28.55 -7.69
C ARG A 12 14.15 -27.88 -7.07
N GLY A 13 14.74 -28.49 -6.04
CA GLY A 13 16.07 -28.14 -5.54
C GLY A 13 16.10 -27.52 -4.15
N VAL A 14 14.95 -27.32 -3.50
CA VAL A 14 14.91 -26.85 -2.09
C VAL A 14 15.27 -28.00 -1.15
N GLY A 15 14.75 -29.21 -1.40
CA GLY A 15 15.13 -30.40 -0.64
C GLY A 15 14.40 -30.54 0.69
N GLU A 16 13.30 -29.80 0.89
CA GLU A 16 12.46 -29.89 2.08
C GLU A 16 10.99 -29.70 1.71
N ALA A 17 10.09 -30.24 2.53
CA ALA A 17 8.66 -30.04 2.33
C ALA A 17 8.26 -28.61 2.79
N LEU A 18 7.28 -28.01 2.12
CA LEU A 18 6.63 -26.79 2.64
C LEU A 18 5.76 -27.16 3.85
N ASP A 19 6.41 -27.29 5.01
CA ASP A 19 5.86 -27.74 6.28
C ASP A 19 6.19 -26.73 7.41
N GLU A 20 5.78 -25.48 7.24
CA GLU A 20 6.08 -24.41 8.20
C GLU A 20 5.47 -24.69 9.58
N GLN A 21 6.28 -24.56 10.63
CA GLN A 21 5.88 -24.81 12.01
C GLN A 21 6.29 -23.67 12.94
N VAL A 22 5.54 -23.51 14.03
CA VAL A 22 5.85 -22.61 15.15
C VAL A 22 6.09 -23.46 16.38
N CYS A 23 7.27 -23.33 16.97
CA CYS A 23 7.68 -24.11 18.14
C CYS A 23 7.87 -23.21 19.38
N VAL A 24 7.45 -23.70 20.55
CA VAL A 24 7.62 -23.05 21.85
C VAL A 24 8.34 -23.98 22.84
N ASN A 25 8.74 -23.44 23.99
CA ASN A 25 9.38 -24.19 25.09
C ASN A 25 10.64 -24.97 24.65
N ASN A 26 11.57 -24.33 23.93
CA ASN A 26 12.77 -24.96 23.36
C ASN A 26 12.44 -26.20 22.49
N ASN A 27 11.53 -26.02 21.52
CA ASN A 27 11.11 -27.05 20.55
C ASN A 27 10.41 -28.28 21.16
N LYS A 28 9.85 -28.16 22.37
CA LYS A 28 9.07 -29.24 22.99
C LYS A 28 7.64 -29.33 22.47
N THR A 29 7.10 -28.22 21.99
CA THR A 29 5.74 -28.15 21.47
C THR A 29 5.78 -27.38 20.17
N CYS A 30 5.49 -28.06 19.06
CA CYS A 30 5.48 -27.49 17.72
C CYS A 30 4.13 -27.72 17.09
N GLU A 31 3.62 -26.69 16.44
CA GLU A 31 2.33 -26.72 15.74
C GLU A 31 2.52 -26.15 14.33
N GLY A 32 1.62 -26.51 13.41
CA GLY A 32 1.64 -25.94 12.06
C GLY A 32 1.44 -24.43 12.10
N LEU A 33 2.11 -23.70 11.21
CA LEU A 33 1.96 -22.25 11.09
C LEU A 33 0.50 -21.86 10.90
N THR A 34 0.04 -20.90 11.71
CA THR A 34 -1.28 -20.27 11.54
C THR A 34 -1.10 -18.89 10.91
N VAL A 35 -1.70 -18.68 9.75
CA VAL A 35 -1.71 -17.39 9.07
C VAL A 35 -3.02 -16.64 9.32
N ARG A 36 -2.95 -15.30 9.37
CA ARG A 36 -4.12 -14.41 9.45
C ARG A 36 -4.04 -13.38 8.32
N GLY A 37 -5.15 -13.17 7.64
CA GLY A 37 -5.25 -12.19 6.56
C GLY A 37 -6.69 -11.74 6.33
N ASN A 38 -6.87 -10.76 5.46
CA ASN A 38 -8.16 -10.21 5.08
C ASN A 38 -8.38 -10.37 3.58
N TYR A 39 -9.64 -10.56 3.17
CA TYR A 39 -10.06 -10.45 1.78
C TYR A 39 -11.26 -9.51 1.71
N TYR A 40 -11.36 -8.76 0.62
CA TYR A 40 -12.38 -7.74 0.44
C TYR A 40 -13.20 -8.10 -0.80
N ILE A 41 -14.53 -8.07 -0.65
CA ILE A 41 -15.47 -8.37 -1.73
C ILE A 41 -16.45 -7.21 -1.82
N SER A 42 -16.68 -6.72 -3.04
CA SER A 42 -17.71 -5.74 -3.36
C SER A 42 -18.56 -6.26 -4.51
N ILE A 43 -19.84 -5.87 -4.50
CA ILE A 43 -20.79 -6.15 -5.56
C ILE A 43 -21.18 -4.80 -6.17
N ASP A 44 -20.80 -4.61 -7.43
CA ASP A 44 -21.00 -3.38 -8.17
C ASP A 44 -21.81 -3.62 -9.44
N LYS A 45 -22.51 -2.58 -9.92
CA LYS A 45 -23.14 -2.61 -11.24
C LYS A 45 -22.08 -2.82 -12.33
N LEU A 46 -22.49 -3.40 -13.46
CA LEU A 46 -21.62 -3.59 -14.62
C LEU A 46 -20.95 -2.26 -15.01
N GLY A 47 -19.62 -2.28 -15.11
CA GLY A 47 -18.80 -1.10 -15.42
C GLY A 47 -18.41 -0.22 -14.22
N ALA A 48 -18.98 -0.43 -13.02
CA ALA A 48 -18.65 0.38 -11.83
C ALA A 48 -17.56 -0.24 -10.93
N GLY A 49 -17.46 -1.58 -10.89
CA GLY A 49 -16.55 -2.27 -9.97
C GLY A 49 -15.05 -2.04 -10.23
N ALA A 50 -14.68 -1.54 -11.40
CA ALA A 50 -13.30 -1.14 -11.66
C ALA A 50 -12.83 -0.03 -10.72
N ARG A 51 -13.68 0.97 -10.46
CA ARG A 51 -13.33 2.09 -9.58
C ARG A 51 -13.03 1.58 -8.17
N TRP A 52 -13.92 0.75 -7.62
CA TRP A 52 -13.73 0.15 -6.31
C TRP A 52 -12.43 -0.66 -6.24
N ARG A 53 -12.19 -1.55 -7.21
CA ARG A 53 -10.96 -2.37 -7.25
C ARG A 53 -9.67 -1.53 -7.26
N ARG A 54 -9.62 -0.45 -8.05
CA ARG A 54 -8.41 0.38 -8.16
C ARG A 54 -8.20 1.28 -6.94
N THR A 55 -9.25 1.93 -6.45
CA THR A 55 -9.17 2.78 -5.27
C THR A 55 -8.87 1.96 -4.01
N THR A 56 -9.69 0.95 -3.71
CA THR A 56 -9.53 0.12 -2.51
C THR A 56 -8.26 -0.73 -2.58
N GLY A 57 -7.86 -1.18 -3.76
CA GLY A 57 -6.58 -1.88 -3.94
C GLY A 57 -5.38 -1.01 -3.54
N GLN A 58 -5.40 0.29 -3.88
CA GLN A 58 -4.34 1.21 -3.50
C GLN A 58 -4.37 1.55 -2.00
N GLU A 59 -5.56 1.68 -1.40
CA GLU A 59 -5.72 1.89 0.05
C GLU A 59 -5.22 0.69 0.87
N ILE A 60 -5.45 -0.54 0.39
CA ILE A 60 -4.91 -1.76 0.99
C ILE A 60 -3.38 -1.81 0.86
N TYR A 61 -2.84 -1.39 -0.28
CA TYR A 61 -1.39 -1.38 -0.51
C TYR A 61 -0.66 -0.32 0.34
N SER A 62 -1.32 0.82 0.61
CA SER A 62 -0.73 1.96 1.33
C SER A 62 -1.63 2.41 2.50
N PRO A 63 -1.70 1.64 3.59
CA PRO A 63 -2.49 2.01 4.77
C PRO A 63 -1.88 3.21 5.51
N PHE A 64 -2.68 3.84 6.38
CA PHE A 64 -2.16 4.88 7.27
C PHE A 64 -1.10 4.34 8.21
N LEU A 65 -0.03 5.12 8.40
CA LEU A 65 1.00 4.85 9.40
C LEU A 65 0.56 5.45 10.74
N LEU A 66 0.55 4.62 11.77
CA LEU A 66 0.26 5.03 13.13
C LEU A 66 1.57 5.21 13.88
N ALA A 67 1.78 6.39 14.47
CA ALA A 67 2.90 6.68 15.36
C ALA A 67 2.36 7.01 16.76
N PHE A 68 2.96 6.40 17.78
CA PHE A 68 2.52 6.54 19.17
C PHE A 68 3.62 7.14 20.02
N THR A 69 3.23 8.07 20.89
CA THR A 69 4.06 8.61 21.97
C THR A 69 3.19 8.87 23.19
N HIS A 70 3.80 9.11 24.34
CA HIS A 70 3.09 9.39 25.58
C HIS A 70 3.46 10.78 26.09
N GLU A 71 2.54 11.73 25.94
CA GLU A 71 2.74 13.15 26.24
C GLU A 71 1.45 13.79 26.77
N ASN A 72 1.59 14.94 27.44
CA ASN A 72 0.43 15.76 27.77
C ASN A 72 -0.11 16.46 26.51
N LEU A 73 -1.43 16.42 26.31
CA LEU A 73 -2.09 16.96 25.10
C LEU A 73 -1.79 18.44 24.84
N GLU A 74 -1.77 19.28 25.89
CA GLU A 74 -1.55 20.72 25.75
C GLU A 74 -0.10 21.02 25.41
N SER A 75 0.85 20.31 26.04
CA SER A 75 2.27 20.40 25.72
C SER A 75 2.58 19.93 24.30
N TRP A 76 1.90 18.87 23.84
CA TRP A 76 2.04 18.38 22.47
C TRP A 76 1.53 19.40 21.45
N LYS A 77 0.31 19.91 21.64
CA LYS A 77 -0.31 20.88 20.74
C LYS A 77 0.45 22.21 20.67
N SER A 78 1.10 22.62 21.76
CA SER A 78 1.88 23.87 21.79
C SER A 78 3.21 23.77 21.06
N SER A 79 3.73 22.56 20.87
CA SER A 79 5.05 22.30 20.27
C SER A 79 5.00 21.60 18.90
N HIS A 80 3.84 21.07 18.48
CA HIS A 80 3.70 20.28 17.25
C HIS A 80 2.50 20.68 16.40
N TRP A 81 2.68 20.57 15.07
CA TRP A 81 1.59 20.63 14.12
C TRP A 81 0.79 19.32 14.16
N THR A 82 -0.50 19.42 14.49
CA THR A 82 -1.39 18.25 14.62
C THR A 82 -2.07 17.84 13.32
N LYS A 83 -1.95 18.65 12.26
CA LYS A 83 -2.40 18.37 10.90
C LYS A 83 -1.45 19.07 9.93
N GLY A 84 -1.05 18.37 8.86
CA GLY A 84 -0.17 18.90 7.84
C GLY A 84 -0.29 18.16 6.52
N THR A 85 0.18 18.78 5.45
CA THR A 85 0.33 18.20 4.11
C THR A 85 1.62 18.76 3.50
N ILE A 86 2.31 17.94 2.72
CA ILE A 86 3.49 18.35 1.95
C ILE A 86 3.06 18.93 0.59
N LEU A 87 1.91 18.49 0.07
CA LEU A 87 1.30 19.05 -1.14
C LEU A 87 0.55 20.34 -0.83
N ASP A 88 0.28 21.13 -1.87
CA ASP A 88 -0.62 22.28 -1.78
C ASP A 88 -1.92 21.91 -1.04
N PRO A 89 -2.38 22.70 -0.03
CA PRO A 89 -3.53 22.36 0.81
C PRO A 89 -4.83 22.07 0.05
N ASN A 90 -4.98 22.59 -1.17
CA ASN A 90 -6.18 22.40 -2.00
C ASN A 90 -5.94 21.45 -3.17
N TYR A 91 -4.78 20.78 -3.21
CA TYR A 91 -4.43 19.84 -4.27
C TYR A 91 -4.52 18.40 -3.79
N SER A 92 -4.98 17.53 -4.68
CA SER A 92 -4.91 16.09 -4.52
C SER A 92 -4.57 15.49 -5.87
N LEU A 93 -3.83 14.39 -5.86
CA LEU A 93 -3.58 13.65 -7.10
C LEU A 93 -4.92 13.23 -7.71
N PRO A 94 -5.04 13.26 -9.05
CA PRO A 94 -6.22 12.77 -9.73
C PRO A 94 -6.55 11.34 -9.30
N PRO A 95 -7.84 10.95 -9.14
CA PRO A 95 -8.22 9.63 -8.61
C PRO A 95 -7.77 8.42 -9.44
N ASN A 96 -7.27 8.65 -10.65
CA ASN A 96 -6.69 7.66 -11.55
C ASN A 96 -5.16 7.63 -11.55
N VAL A 97 -4.50 8.41 -10.68
CA VAL A 97 -3.05 8.48 -10.55
C VAL A 97 -2.64 8.13 -9.13
N ALA A 98 -1.66 7.25 -8.97
CA ALA A 98 -1.00 6.98 -7.70
C ALA A 98 0.48 7.38 -7.75
N LEU A 99 0.98 7.94 -6.65
CA LEU A 99 2.40 8.08 -6.40
C LEU A 99 2.95 6.72 -5.95
N ILE A 100 3.75 6.08 -6.80
CA ILE A 100 4.29 4.74 -6.52
C ILE A 100 5.77 4.76 -6.13
N THR A 101 6.47 5.88 -6.36
CA THR A 101 7.84 6.07 -5.89
C THR A 101 8.08 7.56 -5.65
N LEU A 102 8.59 7.87 -4.47
CA LEU A 102 9.20 9.15 -4.11
C LEU A 102 10.41 8.82 -3.24
N GLU A 103 11.60 9.04 -3.77
CA GLU A 103 12.85 8.61 -3.14
C GLU A 103 13.97 9.60 -3.43
N GLU A 104 14.70 10.00 -2.39
CA GLU A 104 15.94 10.77 -2.53
C GLU A 104 17.12 9.81 -2.82
N LEU A 105 17.90 10.14 -3.83
CA LEU A 105 19.11 9.45 -4.27
C LEU A 105 20.34 10.32 -3.97
N ASP A 106 21.52 9.77 -4.25
CA ASP A 106 22.78 10.48 -4.06
C ASP A 106 22.82 11.84 -4.77
N GLY A 107 23.43 12.82 -4.10
CA GLY A 107 23.59 14.16 -4.63
C GLY A 107 22.31 15.00 -4.65
N GLY A 108 21.30 14.64 -3.85
CA GLY A 108 20.03 15.37 -3.76
C GLY A 108 19.11 15.17 -4.96
N VAL A 109 19.36 14.11 -5.75
CA VAL A 109 18.49 13.74 -6.88
C VAL A 109 17.25 13.06 -6.35
N VAL A 110 16.07 13.42 -6.86
CA VAL A 110 14.81 12.78 -6.44
C VAL A 110 14.24 11.91 -7.56
N LEU A 111 13.99 10.63 -7.27
CA LEU A 111 13.28 9.69 -8.13
C LEU A 111 11.77 9.76 -7.85
N LEU A 112 11.02 10.13 -8.88
CA LEU A 112 9.56 10.23 -8.85
C LEU A 112 8.93 9.31 -9.89
N ARG A 113 7.99 8.45 -9.48
CA ARG A 113 7.16 7.65 -10.40
C ARG A 113 5.68 7.78 -10.06
N LEU A 114 4.90 8.12 -11.08
CA LEU A 114 3.44 8.18 -11.02
C LEU A 114 2.86 7.08 -11.91
N ALA A 115 1.86 6.37 -11.42
CA ALA A 115 1.18 5.30 -12.15
C ALA A 115 -0.27 5.66 -12.46
N HIS A 116 -0.69 5.44 -13.70
CA HIS A 116 -2.11 5.50 -14.07
C HIS A 116 -2.78 4.17 -13.68
N LEU A 117 -3.79 4.22 -12.81
CA LEU A 117 -4.39 3.04 -12.19
C LEU A 117 -5.39 2.29 -13.09
N TYR A 118 -5.88 2.94 -14.15
CA TYR A 118 -6.94 2.41 -15.00
C TYR A 118 -6.40 2.01 -16.37
N GLU A 119 -6.85 0.87 -16.86
CA GLU A 119 -6.71 0.51 -18.26
C GLU A 119 -7.69 1.31 -19.12
N VAL A 120 -7.42 1.38 -20.43
CA VAL A 120 -8.32 2.03 -21.39
C VAL A 120 -9.70 1.37 -21.33
N SER A 121 -10.76 2.17 -21.39
CA SER A 121 -12.19 1.76 -21.33
C SER A 121 -12.67 1.08 -20.04
N LEU A 122 -11.80 0.88 -19.06
CA LEU A 122 -12.12 0.21 -17.79
C LEU A 122 -13.14 1.01 -16.94
N TYR A 123 -13.05 2.35 -16.95
CA TYR A 123 -14.03 3.22 -16.32
C TYR A 123 -14.18 4.53 -17.10
N LYS A 124 -15.43 4.86 -17.47
CA LYS A 124 -15.75 5.95 -18.39
C LYS A 124 -15.09 7.29 -18.04
N TYR A 125 -14.91 7.61 -16.76
CA TYR A 125 -14.40 8.91 -16.33
C TYR A 125 -12.91 8.90 -15.95
N LEU A 126 -12.33 7.73 -15.69
CA LEU A 126 -10.99 7.61 -15.07
C LEU A 126 -9.98 6.88 -15.97
N SER A 127 -10.41 6.38 -17.12
CA SER A 127 -9.56 5.74 -18.13
C SER A 127 -8.94 6.72 -19.15
N HIS A 128 -9.02 8.04 -18.92
CA HIS A 128 -8.55 9.07 -19.83
C HIS A 128 -7.20 9.66 -19.40
N ILE A 129 -6.45 10.22 -20.35
CA ILE A 129 -5.20 10.93 -20.09
C ILE A 129 -5.46 12.04 -19.07
N THR A 130 -4.54 12.17 -18.11
CA THR A 130 -4.59 13.23 -17.09
C THR A 130 -3.38 14.12 -17.18
N SER A 131 -3.61 15.42 -17.36
CA SER A 131 -2.58 16.41 -17.68
C SER A 131 -2.01 17.17 -16.47
N ASP A 132 -2.61 17.07 -15.27
CA ASP A 132 -2.30 17.96 -14.13
C ASP A 132 -1.40 17.34 -13.04
N ALA A 133 -0.80 16.17 -13.26
CA ALA A 133 0.01 15.51 -12.22
C ALA A 133 1.45 16.05 -12.14
N ARG A 134 2.00 16.57 -13.25
CA ARG A 134 3.43 16.93 -13.37
C ARG A 134 3.74 18.37 -12.95
N SER A 135 2.85 19.33 -13.19
CA SER A 135 3.14 20.77 -13.01
C SER A 135 3.18 21.23 -11.54
N LYS A 136 2.50 20.51 -10.64
CA LYS A 136 2.33 20.94 -9.23
C LYS A 136 3.24 20.25 -8.22
N LEU A 137 3.83 19.10 -8.55
CA LEU A 137 4.79 18.43 -7.65
C LEU A 137 6.17 19.11 -7.63
N HIS A 138 6.57 19.74 -8.74
CA HIS A 138 7.90 20.36 -8.88
C HIS A 138 8.12 21.59 -7.99
N LYS A 139 7.05 22.24 -7.52
CA LYS A 139 7.13 23.50 -6.75
C LYS A 139 7.36 23.28 -5.24
N TYR A 140 7.21 22.05 -4.75
CA TYR A 140 7.20 21.76 -3.31
C TYR A 140 8.19 20.66 -2.88
N MET A 141 8.97 20.10 -3.82
CA MET A 141 9.97 19.06 -3.56
C MET A 141 11.42 19.58 -3.57
N PHE A 142 11.64 20.88 -3.79
CA PHE A 142 12.95 21.56 -3.75
C PHE A 142 12.82 22.93 -3.12
#